data_AF-A0A5J9V1T9-F1
#
_entry.id   AF-A0A5J9V1T9-F1
#
_cell.length_a   1.000
_cell.length_b   1.000
_cell.length_c   1.000
_cell.angle_alpha   90.00
_cell.angle_beta   90.00
_cell.angle_gamma   90.00
#
_symmetry.space_group_name_H-M   'P 1'
#
loop_
_entity.id
_entity.type
_entity.pdbx_description
1 polymer ?
#
loop_
_entity_poly.entity_id
_entity_poly.type
_entity_poly.pdbx_seq_one_letter_code
_entity_poly.pdbx_strand_id
1 'polypeptide(L)'
;MLRAMEQRAEDQPSPDYLATTQNGRMVPRARASLVRFMGRIAWVYGLAPGTFHRAVSYFDRFLSARPLRDVGRRSLHILGAAAVFAAAKYEEQGATQKVNATLLAEVCCHCRLRGPNSAPTQETLDAAKRALLDAERVLLAALGHRLGAPTAFTFV
;
A
#
# COMPACT_ATOMS: atom_id res chain seq x y z
N MET A 1 -12.42 -22.94 13.88
CA MET A 1 -13.03 -21.59 13.88
C MET A 1 -12.20 -20.56 13.11
N LEU A 2 -10.86 -20.58 13.19
CA LEU A 2 -9.97 -19.64 12.48
C LEU A 2 -9.88 -19.84 10.95
N ARG A 3 -9.85 -21.09 10.43
CA ARG A 3 -9.87 -21.38 8.98
C ARG A 3 -11.13 -20.93 8.23
N ALA A 4 -12.26 -20.82 8.93
CA ALA A 4 -13.50 -20.32 8.33
C ALA A 4 -13.42 -18.81 8.02
N MET A 5 -12.56 -18.07 8.72
CA MET A 5 -12.31 -16.66 8.46
C MET A 5 -11.40 -16.45 7.23
N GLU A 6 -10.51 -17.39 6.91
CA GLU A 6 -9.68 -17.36 5.70
C GLU A 6 -10.51 -17.46 4.41
N GLN A 7 -11.66 -18.13 4.48
CA GLN A 7 -12.51 -18.47 3.33
C GLN A 7 -13.52 -17.38 2.94
N ARG A 8 -13.55 -16.25 3.66
CA ARG A 8 -14.39 -15.12 3.28
C ARG A 8 -13.83 -14.52 1.99
N ALA A 9 -14.54 -14.77 0.88
CA ALA A 9 -14.15 -14.27 -0.45
C ALA A 9 -13.94 -12.74 -0.48
N GLU A 10 -14.65 -11.99 0.37
CA GLU A 10 -14.53 -10.53 0.48
C GLU A 10 -13.25 -10.05 1.20
N ASP A 11 -12.60 -10.96 1.92
CA ASP A 11 -11.35 -10.71 2.66
C ASP A 11 -10.12 -11.22 1.90
N GLN A 12 -10.33 -11.92 0.77
CA GLN A 12 -9.28 -12.38 -0.11
C GLN A 12 -9.19 -11.54 -1.39
N PRO A 13 -7.99 -11.23 -1.88
CA PRO A 13 -7.85 -10.73 -3.24
C PRO A 13 -8.26 -11.81 -4.25
N SER A 14 -8.82 -11.40 -5.39
CA SER A 14 -9.11 -12.32 -6.49
C SER A 14 -7.80 -12.90 -7.05
N PRO A 15 -7.64 -14.23 -7.18
CA PRO A 15 -6.37 -14.82 -7.60
C PRO A 15 -5.91 -14.32 -8.98
N ASP A 16 -6.86 -13.95 -9.84
CA ASP A 16 -6.64 -13.57 -11.23
C ASP A 16 -6.86 -12.06 -11.49
N TYR A 17 -6.85 -11.21 -10.45
CA TYR A 17 -7.15 -9.78 -10.59
C TYR A 17 -6.21 -9.06 -11.58
N LEU A 18 -4.99 -9.56 -11.78
CA LEU A 18 -4.03 -8.97 -12.73
C LEU A 18 -4.51 -9.12 -14.17
N ALA A 19 -5.10 -10.28 -14.51
CA ALA A 19 -5.63 -10.55 -15.83
C ALA A 19 -7.04 -9.95 -16.00
N THR A 20 -7.87 -10.03 -14.95
CA THR A 20 -9.28 -9.62 -14.97
C THR A 20 -9.44 -8.13 -14.66
N THR A 21 -9.43 -7.73 -13.38
CA THR A 21 -9.66 -6.35 -12.96
C THR A 21 -8.66 -5.36 -13.55
N GLN A 22 -7.38 -5.73 -13.62
CA GLN A 22 -6.32 -4.87 -14.18
C GLN A 22 -6.16 -5.00 -15.70
N ASN A 23 -6.92 -5.88 -16.36
CA ASN A 23 -6.90 -6.10 -17.82
C ASN A 23 -5.48 -6.28 -18.39
N GLY A 24 -4.59 -6.98 -17.68
CA GLY A 24 -3.20 -7.21 -18.10
C GLY A 24 -2.28 -5.97 -18.09
N ARG A 25 -2.79 -4.78 -17.72
CA ARG A 25 -1.98 -3.54 -17.62
C ARG A 25 -0.94 -3.62 -16.52
N MET A 26 -1.21 -4.43 -15.50
CA MET A 26 -0.29 -4.70 -14.40
C MET A 26 0.22 -6.14 -14.50
N VAL A 27 1.53 -6.28 -14.67
CA VAL A 27 2.19 -7.58 -14.74
C VAL A 27 2.68 -8.05 -13.36
N PRO A 28 2.83 -9.37 -13.12
CA PRO A 28 3.32 -9.89 -11.84
C PRO A 28 4.65 -9.28 -11.37
N ARG A 29 5.55 -8.95 -12.31
CA ARG A 29 6.82 -8.27 -12.02
C ARG A 29 6.61 -6.86 -11.43
N ALA A 30 5.63 -6.12 -11.93
CA ALA A 30 5.30 -4.80 -11.41
C ALA A 30 4.77 -4.92 -9.97
N ARG A 31 3.88 -5.89 -9.71
CA ARG A 31 3.41 -6.21 -8.36
C ARG A 31 4.57 -6.55 -7.41
N ALA A 32 5.47 -7.44 -7.81
CA ALA A 32 6.61 -7.85 -6.99
C ALA A 32 7.54 -6.67 -6.63
N SER A 33 7.74 -5.75 -7.58
CA SER A 33 8.50 -4.52 -7.33
C SER A 33 7.85 -3.63 -6.26
N LEU A 34 6.52 -3.55 -6.24
CA LEU A 34 5.78 -2.78 -5.24
C LEU A 34 5.78 -3.44 -3.87
N VAL A 35 5.60 -4.75 -3.81
CA VAL A 35 5.70 -5.50 -2.54
C VAL A 35 7.09 -5.30 -1.94
N ARG A 36 8.16 -5.32 -2.75
CA ARG A 36 9.52 -4.99 -2.29
C ARG A 36 9.64 -3.55 -1.77
N PHE A 37 9.03 -2.59 -2.47
CA PHE A 37 9.00 -1.19 -2.03
C PHE A 37 8.30 -1.03 -0.67
N MET A 38 7.13 -1.67 -0.50
CA MET A 38 6.39 -1.66 0.77
C MET A 38 7.19 -2.32 1.89
N GLY A 39 7.86 -3.44 1.60
CA GLY A 39 8.74 -4.12 2.56
C GLY A 39 9.91 -3.24 2.99
N ARG A 40 10.47 -2.43 2.07
CA ARG A 40 11.49 -1.44 2.42
C ARG A 40 10.96 -0.38 3.38
N ILE A 41 9.75 0.15 3.15
CA ILE A 41 9.13 1.11 4.08
C ILE A 41 8.98 0.46 5.46
N ALA A 42 8.40 -0.74 5.51
CA ALA A 42 8.21 -1.45 6.78
C ALA A 42 9.52 -1.67 7.53
N TRP A 43 10.59 -2.04 6.83
CA TRP A 43 11.91 -2.23 7.42
C TRP A 43 12.54 -0.92 7.92
N VAL A 44 12.53 0.15 7.10
CA VAL A 44 13.14 1.45 7.44
C VAL A 44 12.49 2.06 8.69
N TYR A 45 11.18 1.91 8.85
CA TYR A 45 10.44 2.48 9.98
C TYR A 45 10.22 1.50 11.14
N GLY A 46 10.82 0.29 11.08
CA GLY A 46 10.70 -0.71 12.15
C GLY A 46 9.25 -1.11 12.44
N LEU A 47 8.44 -1.27 11.39
CA LEU A 47 7.05 -1.70 11.51
C LEU A 47 6.97 -3.18 11.88
N ALA A 48 5.91 -3.53 12.61
CA ALA A 48 5.63 -4.92 12.97
C ALA A 48 5.48 -5.79 11.72
N PRO A 49 5.91 -7.07 11.75
CA PRO A 49 5.72 -7.98 10.61
C PRO A 49 4.26 -8.08 10.14
N GLY A 50 3.30 -8.08 11.08
CA GLY A 50 1.87 -8.05 10.80
C GLY A 50 1.43 -6.84 9.97
N THR A 51 2.04 -5.68 10.18
CA THR A 51 1.78 -4.45 9.42
C THR A 51 2.12 -4.63 7.94
N PHE A 52 3.24 -5.26 7.61
CA PHE A 52 3.63 -5.51 6.22
C PHE A 52 2.67 -6.49 5.53
N HIS A 53 2.35 -7.61 6.18
CA HIS A 53 1.41 -8.59 5.62
C HIS A 53 0.03 -8.00 5.37
N ARG A 54 -0.46 -7.16 6.30
CA ARG A 54 -1.73 -6.45 6.17
C ARG A 54 -1.69 -5.40 5.05
N ALA A 55 -0.59 -4.67 4.92
CA ALA A 55 -0.42 -3.71 3.83
C ALA A 55 -0.50 -4.41 2.46
N VAL A 56 0.15 -5.57 2.29
CA VAL A 56 0.08 -6.36 1.04
C VAL A 56 -1.36 -6.83 0.78
N SER A 57 -2.06 -7.32 1.81
CA SER A 57 -3.48 -7.70 1.68
C SER A 57 -4.36 -6.54 1.22
N TYR A 58 -4.22 -5.35 1.83
CA TYR A 58 -4.96 -4.15 1.44
C TYR A 58 -4.70 -3.78 -0.02
N PHE A 59 -3.45 -3.83 -0.42
CA PHE A 59 -3.04 -3.50 -1.79
C PHE A 59 -3.65 -4.47 -2.80
N ASP A 60 -3.55 -5.77 -2.58
CA ASP A 60 -4.10 -6.78 -3.50
C ASP A 60 -5.63 -6.75 -3.58
N ARG A 61 -6.30 -6.54 -2.44
CA ARG A 61 -7.78 -6.40 -2.39
C ARG A 61 -8.23 -5.14 -3.13
N PHE A 62 -7.49 -4.05 -2.99
CA PHE A 62 -7.75 -2.83 -3.77
C PHE A 62 -7.66 -3.09 -5.28
N LEU A 63 -6.60 -3.76 -5.73
CA LEU A 63 -6.42 -4.12 -7.14
C LEU A 63 -7.43 -5.14 -7.64
N SER A 64 -8.00 -5.95 -6.74
CA SER A 64 -9.11 -6.85 -7.06
C SER A 64 -10.41 -6.11 -7.29
N ALA A 65 -10.67 -5.06 -6.51
CA ALA A 65 -11.91 -4.30 -6.55
C ALA A 65 -11.93 -3.16 -7.58
N ARG A 66 -10.78 -2.54 -7.89
CA ARG A 66 -10.74 -1.34 -8.76
C ARG A 66 -9.63 -1.41 -9.81
N PRO A 67 -9.92 -1.17 -11.10
CA PRO A 67 -8.90 -1.03 -12.12
C PRO A 67 -8.07 0.23 -11.86
N LEU A 68 -6.74 0.12 -11.96
CA LEU A 68 -5.88 1.28 -11.91
C LEU A 68 -6.08 2.17 -13.15
N ARG A 69 -6.23 3.47 -12.89
CA ARG A 69 -6.27 4.48 -13.96
C ARG A 69 -4.88 4.73 -14.55
N ASP A 70 -3.85 4.60 -13.73
CA ASP A 70 -2.45 4.80 -14.10
C ASP A 70 -1.58 3.73 -13.41
N VAL A 71 -0.76 3.03 -14.20
CA VAL A 71 0.19 1.99 -13.75
C VAL A 71 1.62 2.57 -13.68
N GLY A 72 1.74 3.90 -13.71
CA GLY A 72 2.99 4.61 -13.50
C GLY A 72 3.60 4.29 -12.12
N ARG A 73 4.93 4.16 -12.09
CA ARG A 73 5.70 3.83 -10.87
C ARG A 73 5.34 4.72 -9.68
N ARG A 74 5.17 6.03 -9.92
CA ARG A 74 4.82 7.00 -8.87
C ARG A 74 3.44 6.72 -8.27
N SER A 75 2.44 6.53 -9.12
CA SER A 75 1.05 6.27 -8.71
C SER A 75 0.95 4.97 -7.91
N LEU A 76 1.68 3.94 -8.35
CA LEU A 76 1.77 2.66 -7.64
C LEU A 76 2.51 2.76 -6.29
N HIS A 77 3.61 3.52 -6.22
CA HIS A 77 4.31 3.76 -4.96
C HIS A 77 3.46 4.54 -3.96
N ILE A 78 2.73 5.56 -4.41
CA ILE A 78 1.80 6.32 -3.55
C ILE A 78 0.73 5.38 -3.01
N LEU A 79 0.14 4.53 -3.85
CA LEU A 79 -0.84 3.53 -3.41
C LEU A 79 -0.25 2.52 -2.41
N GLY A 80 0.96 2.01 -2.68
CA GLY A 80 1.66 1.10 -1.77
C GLY A 80 1.99 1.75 -0.43
N ALA A 81 2.45 2.99 -0.43
CA ALA A 81 2.73 3.76 0.79
C ALA A 81 1.44 4.06 1.56
N ALA A 82 0.33 4.36 0.87
CA ALA A 82 -0.98 4.54 1.49
C ALA A 82 -1.48 3.24 2.16
N ALA A 83 -1.28 2.09 1.52
CA ALA A 83 -1.60 0.79 2.10
C ALA A 83 -0.76 0.49 3.35
N VAL A 84 0.54 0.78 3.33
CA VAL A 84 1.42 0.66 4.52
C VAL A 84 0.99 1.62 5.63
N PHE A 85 0.64 2.86 5.29
CA PHE A 85 0.18 3.85 6.26
C PHE A 85 -1.12 3.43 6.95
N ALA A 86 -2.10 2.96 6.16
CA ALA A 86 -3.37 2.45 6.69
C ALA A 86 -3.17 1.20 7.56
N ALA A 87 -2.27 0.28 7.15
CA ALA A 87 -1.96 -0.91 7.94
C ALA A 87 -1.25 -0.55 9.25
N ALA A 88 -0.30 0.39 9.22
CA ALA A 88 0.42 0.83 10.41
C ALA A 88 -0.55 1.44 11.43
N LYS A 89 -1.44 2.35 11.00
CA LYS A 89 -2.49 2.93 11.85
C LYS A 89 -3.40 1.88 12.50
N TYR A 90 -3.62 0.75 11.84
CA TYR A 90 -4.49 -0.31 12.33
C TYR A 90 -3.77 -1.25 13.32
N GLU A 91 -2.53 -1.63 13.02
CA GLU A 91 -1.78 -2.64 13.78
C GLU A 91 -1.05 -2.09 15.02
N GLU A 92 -0.51 -0.86 14.95
CA GLU A 92 0.41 -0.38 15.98
C GLU A 92 -0.18 0.77 16.80
N GLN A 93 -0.30 0.56 18.11
CA GLN A 93 -0.53 1.67 19.05
C GLN A 93 0.64 2.66 18.95
N GLY A 94 0.38 3.89 18.51
CA GLY A 94 1.42 4.89 18.27
C GLY A 94 2.04 4.89 16.87
N ALA A 95 1.43 4.21 15.88
CA ALA A 95 1.90 4.22 14.48
C ALA A 95 2.17 5.62 13.90
N THR A 96 1.44 6.63 14.37
CA THR A 96 1.61 8.04 13.98
C THR A 96 2.95 8.65 14.43
N GLN A 97 3.60 8.05 15.44
CA GLN A 97 4.94 8.46 15.89
C GLN A 97 6.05 7.83 15.02
N LYS A 98 5.84 6.60 14.53
CA LYS A 98 6.83 5.89 13.70
C LYS A 98 6.76 6.26 12.22
N VAL A 99 5.56 6.54 11.71
CA VAL A 99 5.32 6.83 10.29
C VAL A 99 4.49 8.10 10.14
N ASN A 100 5.06 9.09 9.46
CA ASN A 100 4.39 10.35 9.12
C ASN A 100 4.11 10.40 7.61
N ALA A 101 2.95 10.93 7.24
CA ALA A 101 2.57 11.18 5.85
C ALA A 101 3.62 12.03 5.09
N THR A 102 4.28 12.97 5.78
CA THR A 102 5.38 13.77 5.20
C THR A 102 6.59 12.90 4.83
N LEU A 103 7.00 11.98 5.72
CA LEU A 103 8.13 11.07 5.48
C LEU A 103 7.81 10.07 4.37
N LEU A 104 6.59 9.53 4.35
CA LEU A 104 6.15 8.66 3.27
C LEU A 104 6.06 9.40 1.93
N ALA A 105 5.60 10.65 1.93
CA ALA A 105 5.59 11.49 0.74
C ALA A 105 7.01 11.71 0.21
N GLU A 106 8.00 11.89 1.10
CA GLU A 106 9.41 11.99 0.73
C GLU A 106 9.94 10.69 0.10
N VAL A 107 9.65 9.53 0.71
CA VAL A 107 10.03 8.21 0.18
C VAL A 107 9.37 7.94 -1.19
N CYS A 108 8.13 8.36 -1.37
CA CYS A 108 7.43 8.28 -2.66
C CYS A 108 8.02 9.24 -3.71
N CYS A 109 8.42 10.44 -3.28
CA CYS A 109 9.04 11.47 -4.13
C CYS A 109 10.48 11.15 -4.54
N HIS A 110 11.24 10.45 -3.69
CA HIS A 110 12.59 9.97 -3.96
C HIS A 110 12.67 8.90 -5.07
N CYS A 111 11.56 8.61 -5.75
CA CYS A 111 11.50 7.68 -6.87
C CYS A 111 11.70 8.33 -8.26
N ARG A 112 12.26 9.55 -8.33
CA ARG A 112 12.99 10.04 -9.53
C ARG A 112 14.48 9.67 -9.33
N LEU A 113 15.26 9.08 -10.23
CA LEU A 113 15.45 9.41 -11.65
C LEU A 113 15.32 10.92 -11.92
N ARG A 114 16.05 11.73 -11.17
CA ARG A 114 16.35 13.13 -11.51
C ARG A 114 17.76 13.40 -10.97
N GLY A 115 18.60 14.05 -11.77
CA GLY A 115 20.04 14.17 -11.53
C GLY A 115 20.40 14.70 -10.13
N PRO A 116 21.67 14.55 -9.73
CA PRO A 116 22.14 14.57 -8.34
C PRO A 116 21.83 15.82 -7.48
N ASN A 117 21.24 16.89 -8.03
CA ASN A 117 21.26 18.23 -7.41
C ASN A 117 19.92 18.97 -7.32
N SER A 118 18.76 18.30 -7.29
CA SER A 118 17.50 19.01 -6.98
C SER A 118 16.75 18.34 -5.84
N ALA A 119 16.96 18.84 -4.61
CA ALA A 119 16.11 18.52 -3.48
C ALA A 119 14.63 18.76 -3.84
N PRO A 120 13.69 17.93 -3.37
CA PRO A 120 12.27 18.16 -3.60
C PRO A 120 11.87 19.53 -3.02
N THR A 121 11.20 20.37 -3.83
CA THR A 121 10.63 21.62 -3.32
C THR A 121 9.50 21.30 -2.35
N GLN A 122 9.29 22.15 -1.34
CA GLN A 122 8.23 21.98 -0.34
C GLN A 122 6.84 21.76 -0.99
N GLU A 123 6.54 22.48 -2.06
CA GLU A 123 5.30 22.32 -2.83
C GLU A 123 5.10 20.90 -3.39
N THR A 124 6.19 20.26 -3.84
CA THR A 124 6.12 18.88 -4.37
C THR A 124 5.88 17.86 -3.26
N LEU A 125 6.44 18.12 -2.07
CA LEU A 125 6.21 17.31 -0.88
C LEU A 125 4.75 17.43 -0.42
N ASP A 126 4.21 18.65 -0.40
CA ASP A 126 2.82 18.91 -0.02
C ASP A 126 1.83 18.29 -1.01
N ALA A 127 2.14 18.36 -2.31
CA ALA A 127 1.35 17.69 -3.34
C ALA A 127 1.38 16.16 -3.19
N ALA A 128 2.55 15.58 -2.90
CA ALA A 128 2.67 14.14 -2.67
C ALA A 128 1.97 13.70 -1.38
N LYS A 129 2.04 14.48 -0.32
CA LYS A 129 1.31 14.26 0.94
C LYS A 129 -0.19 14.26 0.69
N ARG A 130 -0.72 15.23 -0.06
CA ARG A 130 -2.14 15.25 -0.47
C ARG A 130 -2.52 14.00 -1.26
N ALA A 131 -1.71 13.63 -2.25
CA ALA A 131 -1.95 12.43 -3.05
C ALA A 131 -1.93 11.15 -2.21
N LEU A 132 -1.05 11.06 -1.20
CA LEU A 132 -0.99 9.93 -0.26
C LEU A 132 -2.28 9.82 0.57
N LEU A 133 -2.76 10.94 1.13
CA LEU A 133 -3.98 10.98 1.93
C LEU A 133 -5.22 10.68 1.09
N ASP A 134 -5.28 11.18 -0.15
CA ASP A 134 -6.35 10.84 -1.08
C ASP A 134 -6.31 9.37 -1.48
N ALA A 135 -5.12 8.81 -1.73
CA ALA A 135 -4.96 7.40 -2.01
C ALA A 135 -5.37 6.53 -0.82
N GLU A 136 -5.03 6.93 0.42
CA GLU A 136 -5.48 6.26 1.63
C GLU A 136 -7.01 6.24 1.72
N ARG A 137 -7.66 7.39 1.54
CA ARG A 137 -9.12 7.50 1.56
C ARG A 137 -9.77 6.61 0.50
N VAL A 138 -9.24 6.64 -0.72
CA VAL A 138 -9.73 5.84 -1.86
C VAL A 138 -9.53 4.35 -1.62
N LEU A 139 -8.40 3.97 -1.02
CA LEU A 139 -8.09 2.59 -0.64
C LEU A 139 -9.07 2.10 0.43
N LEU A 140 -9.25 2.84 1.53
CA LEU A 140 -10.16 2.48 2.61
C LEU A 140 -11.61 2.33 2.13
N ALA A 141 -12.06 3.26 1.27
CA ALA A 141 -13.39 3.20 0.68
C ALA A 141 -13.57 1.97 -0.21
N ALA A 142 -12.55 1.61 -1.02
CA ALA A 142 -12.59 0.41 -1.85
C ALA A 142 -12.62 -0.89 -1.03
N LEU A 143 -12.02 -0.89 0.15
CA LEU A 143 -12.04 -2.01 1.09
C LEU A 143 -13.31 -2.04 1.96
N GLY A 144 -14.21 -1.06 1.83
CA GLY A 144 -15.39 -0.93 2.70
C GLY A 144 -15.03 -0.80 4.18
N HIS A 145 -13.87 -0.21 4.49
CA HIS A 145 -13.31 -0.12 5.85
C HIS A 145 -13.08 -1.47 6.55
N ARG A 146 -13.03 -2.59 5.81
CA ARG A 146 -12.77 -3.94 6.37
C ARG A 146 -11.27 -4.22 6.52
N LEU A 147 -10.70 -3.61 7.55
CA LEU A 147 -9.27 -3.63 7.87
C LEU A 147 -8.84 -4.88 8.64
N GLY A 148 -9.75 -5.50 9.40
CA GLY A 148 -9.47 -6.64 10.27
C GLY A 148 -9.45 -8.02 9.60
N ALA A 149 -9.34 -8.10 8.27
CA ALA A 149 -9.23 -9.37 7.58
C ALA A 149 -8.01 -10.17 8.10
N PRO A 150 -8.14 -11.50 8.33
CA PRO A 150 -7.01 -12.31 8.75
C PRO A 150 -5.94 -12.31 7.65
N THR A 151 -4.68 -12.24 8.06
CA THR A 151 -3.53 -12.35 7.14
C THR A 151 -2.76 -13.62 7.45
N ALA A 152 -1.83 -14.01 6.57
CA ALA A 152 -0.97 -15.18 6.83
C ALA A 152 -0.26 -15.11 8.19
N PHE A 153 0.04 -13.89 8.68
CA PHE A 153 0.66 -13.66 9.99
C PHE A 153 -0.28 -13.95 11.18
N THR A 154 -1.60 -13.95 10.99
CA THR A 154 -2.59 -14.20 12.06
C THR A 154 -2.59 -15.65 12.55
N PHE A 155 -1.96 -16.57 11.81
CA PHE A 155 -1.94 -18.01 12.10
C PHE A 155 -0.56 -18.55 12.47
N VAL A 156 0.45 -17.67 12.56
CA VAL A 156 1.82 -18.00 12.99
C VAL A 156 1.92 -17.81 14.50
#